data_AF-A0A7J6JA49-F1
#
_entry.id   AF-A0A7J6JA49-F1
#
_cell.length_a   1.000
_cell.length_b   1.000
_cell.length_c   1.000
_cell.angle_alpha   90.00
_cell.angle_beta   90.00
_cell.angle_gamma   90.00
#
_symmetry.space_group_name_H-M   'P 1'
#
loop_
_entity.id
_entity.type
_entity.pdbx_description
1 polymer ?
#
loop_
_entity_poly.entity_id
_entity_poly.type
_entity_poly.pdbx_seq_one_letter_code
_entity_poly.pdbx_strand_id
1 'polypeptide(L)'
;MPPRLWPLSLPRHLSRPLCRYASSGRIIQEHDVIVLRQRGDREAKFHLSPPLRRDGKIKLSYGARLDGSDVIGKTFTDAVKDTTGRDVRLQQVTLAQYVSNSPRVATPG
;
A
#
# COMPACT_ATOMS: atom_id res chain seq x y z
N MET A 1 17.23 -62.19 -8.79
CA MET A 1 17.20 -60.97 -7.95
C MET A 1 17.13 -59.76 -8.87
N PRO A 2 16.09 -58.90 -8.82
CA PRO A 2 16.11 -57.63 -9.55
C PRO A 2 16.64 -56.48 -8.65
N PRO A 3 17.29 -55.44 -9.21
CA PRO A 3 17.75 -54.31 -8.43
C PRO A 3 16.59 -53.36 -8.12
N ARG A 4 16.59 -52.82 -6.89
CA ARG A 4 15.61 -51.84 -6.41
C ARG A 4 15.91 -50.48 -7.03
N LEU A 5 14.96 -49.93 -7.78
CA LEU A 5 14.99 -48.54 -8.25
C LEU A 5 14.59 -47.62 -7.08
N TRP A 6 15.52 -46.75 -6.65
CA TRP A 6 15.22 -45.63 -5.76
C TRP A 6 14.35 -44.59 -6.49
N PRO A 7 13.32 -44.02 -5.86
CA PRO A 7 12.69 -42.84 -6.41
C PRO A 7 13.59 -41.63 -6.14
N LEU A 8 13.99 -40.96 -7.23
CA LEU A 8 14.56 -39.61 -7.18
C LEU A 8 13.50 -38.69 -6.59
N SER A 9 13.64 -38.39 -5.30
CA SER A 9 12.85 -37.37 -4.63
C SER A 9 13.33 -36.02 -5.16
N LEU A 10 12.50 -35.37 -5.98
CA LEU A 10 12.70 -33.97 -6.36
C LEU A 10 12.80 -33.12 -5.10
N PRO A 11 13.80 -32.22 -4.99
CA PRO A 11 13.86 -31.31 -3.86
C PRO A 11 12.63 -30.42 -3.91
N ARG A 12 11.79 -30.53 -2.87
CA ARG A 12 10.76 -29.54 -2.59
C ARG A 12 11.48 -28.20 -2.47
N HIS A 13 11.33 -27.35 -3.47
CA HIS A 13 11.63 -25.93 -3.36
C HIS A 13 10.84 -25.44 -2.15
N LEU A 14 11.51 -25.35 -1.00
CA LEU A 14 11.04 -24.58 0.13
C LEU A 14 10.98 -23.17 -0.40
N SER A 15 9.79 -22.75 -0.80
CA SER A 15 9.45 -21.37 -1.09
C SER A 15 9.96 -20.58 0.09
N ARG A 16 11.09 -19.88 -0.09
CA ARG A 16 11.58 -18.94 0.89
C ARG A 16 10.37 -18.09 1.25
N PRO A 17 9.95 -18.01 2.53
CA PRO A 17 8.95 -17.04 2.89
C PRO A 17 9.58 -15.71 2.46
N LEU A 18 9.00 -15.09 1.44
CA LEU A 18 9.31 -13.71 1.13
C LEU A 18 9.03 -13.02 2.44
N CYS A 19 10.09 -12.63 3.17
CA CYS A 19 10.02 -11.69 4.26
C CYS A 19 9.55 -10.39 3.61
N ARG A 20 8.26 -10.33 3.31
CA ARG A 20 7.53 -9.10 3.16
C ARG A 20 7.69 -8.52 4.55
N TYR A 21 8.62 -7.59 4.70
CA TYR A 21 8.69 -6.74 5.88
C TYR A 21 7.31 -6.09 5.97
N ALA A 22 6.39 -6.76 6.66
CA ALA A 22 5.08 -6.26 6.94
C ALA A 22 5.34 -5.27 8.07
N SER A 23 5.65 -4.03 7.69
CA SER A 23 5.83 -2.88 8.56
C SER A 23 4.49 -2.46 9.19
N SER A 24 3.64 -3.43 9.54
CA SER A 24 2.31 -3.22 10.12
C SER A 24 2.38 -2.43 11.43
N GLY A 25 3.50 -2.50 12.14
CA GLY A 25 3.74 -1.72 13.36
C GLY A 25 4.34 -0.33 13.15
N ARG A 26 4.67 0.09 11.92
CA ARG A 26 5.18 1.45 11.70
C ARG A 26 4.04 2.45 11.84
N ILE A 27 4.29 3.45 12.67
CA ILE A 27 3.41 4.60 12.88
C ILE A 27 3.68 5.60 11.75
N ILE A 28 2.61 6.13 11.17
CA ILE A 28 2.67 7.15 10.13
C ILE A 28 3.04 8.48 10.76
N GLN A 29 4.05 9.13 10.20
CA GLN A 29 4.56 10.42 10.69
C GLN A 29 4.25 11.56 9.71
N GLU A 30 4.49 12.79 10.15
CA GLU A 30 4.47 13.94 9.24
C GLU A 30 5.51 13.74 8.13
N HIS A 31 5.23 14.26 6.94
CA HIS A 31 6.03 14.15 5.72
C HIS A 31 6.11 12.78 5.07
N ASP A 32 5.56 11.73 5.70
CA ASP A 32 5.43 10.44 5.04
C ASP A 32 4.55 10.56 3.79
N VAL A 33 4.84 9.73 2.80
CA VAL A 33 4.03 9.56 1.60
C VAL A 33 3.42 8.18 1.66
N ILE A 34 2.09 8.11 1.54
CA ILE A 34 1.33 6.88 1.74
C ILE A 34 0.39 6.62 0.57
N VAL A 35 -0.05 5.36 0.45
CA VAL A 35 -1.07 4.98 -0.52
C VAL A 35 -2.41 4.90 0.21
N LEU A 36 -3.37 5.67 -0.29
CA LEU A 36 -4.75 5.65 0.15
C LEU A 36 -5.54 4.72 -0.75
N ARG A 37 -5.94 3.57 -0.20
CA ARG A 37 -6.80 2.61 -0.91
C ARG A 37 -8.26 2.94 -0.64
N GLN A 38 -8.90 3.48 -1.67
CA GLN A 38 -10.29 3.93 -1.67
C GLN A 38 -11.20 2.78 -2.11
N ARG A 39 -12.23 2.47 -1.34
CA ARG A 39 -13.25 1.50 -1.75
C ARG A 39 -14.18 2.17 -2.78
N GLY A 40 -14.01 1.86 -4.05
CA GLY A 40 -14.92 2.27 -5.13
C GLY A 40 -16.06 1.27 -5.33
N ASP A 41 -17.04 1.65 -6.15
CA ASP A 41 -18.24 0.83 -6.41
C ASP A 41 -17.94 -0.42 -7.27
N ARG A 42 -16.92 -0.36 -8.13
CA ARG A 42 -16.48 -1.48 -8.99
C ARG A 42 -15.06 -1.95 -8.69
N GLU A 43 -14.13 -1.02 -8.52
CA GLU A 43 -12.73 -1.33 -8.27
C GLU A 43 -12.15 -0.40 -7.21
N ALA A 44 -11.20 -0.93 -6.42
CA ALA A 44 -10.50 -0.13 -5.43
C ALA A 44 -9.54 0.83 -6.14
N LYS A 45 -9.67 2.12 -5.87
CA LYS A 45 -8.78 3.13 -6.45
C LYS A 45 -7.64 3.42 -5.48
N PHE A 46 -6.42 3.42 -6.00
CA PHE A 46 -5.23 3.77 -5.24
C PHE A 46 -4.88 5.22 -5.53
N HIS A 47 -4.62 5.98 -4.47
CA HIS A 47 -4.21 7.37 -4.57
C HIS A 47 -2.96 7.59 -3.75
N LEU A 48 -1.94 8.21 -4.35
CA LEU A 48 -0.72 8.56 -3.65
C LEU A 48 -0.93 9.90 -2.95
N SER A 49 -0.72 9.95 -1.63
CA SER A 49 -0.81 11.22 -0.90
C SER A 49 0.35 12.15 -1.28
N PRO A 50 0.17 13.47 -1.20
CA PRO A 50 1.32 14.35 -1.02
C PRO A 50 2.00 14.03 0.33
N PRO A 51 3.21 14.57 0.59
CA PRO A 51 3.83 14.48 1.90
C PRO A 51 2.85 14.96 2.98
N LEU A 52 2.59 14.11 3.98
CA LEU A 52 1.58 14.39 4.99
C LEU A 52 1.94 15.64 5.80
N ARG A 53 0.92 16.43 6.13
CA ARG A 53 1.01 17.60 6.99
C ARG A 53 -0.09 17.51 8.03
N ARG A 54 0.19 17.88 9.28
CA ARG A 54 -0.81 17.80 10.36
C ARG A 54 -2.07 18.61 10.05
N ASP A 55 -1.87 19.82 9.55
CA ASP A 55 -2.96 20.73 9.16
C ASP A 55 -3.33 20.61 7.67
N GLY A 56 -2.76 19.62 6.98
CA GLY A 56 -2.96 19.39 5.55
C GLY A 56 -4.25 18.63 5.24
N LYS A 57 -4.81 18.90 4.07
CA LYS A 57 -5.96 18.17 3.53
C LYS A 57 -5.57 17.40 2.29
N ILE A 58 -5.92 16.12 2.24
CA ILE A 58 -5.64 15.24 1.12
C ILE A 58 -6.92 15.10 0.29
N LYS A 59 -6.85 15.43 -1.00
CA LYS A 59 -7.98 15.30 -1.92
C LYS A 59 -8.04 13.87 -2.46
N LEU A 60 -9.13 13.17 -2.19
CA LEU A 60 -9.37 11.82 -2.68
C LEU A 60 -9.88 11.83 -4.11
N SER A 61 -9.80 10.68 -4.79
CA SER A 61 -10.06 10.60 -6.23
C SER A 61 -11.51 10.89 -6.60
N TYR A 62 -12.44 10.66 -5.66
CA TYR A 62 -13.88 10.90 -5.81
C TYR A 62 -14.32 12.24 -5.20
N GLY A 63 -13.37 13.14 -4.89
CA GLY A 63 -13.66 14.51 -4.47
C GLY A 63 -13.81 14.73 -2.98
N ALA A 64 -13.92 13.67 -2.17
CA ALA A 64 -13.88 13.78 -0.71
C ALA A 64 -12.48 14.21 -0.20
N ARG A 65 -12.42 14.58 1.07
CA ARG A 65 -11.19 15.01 1.72
C ARG A 65 -10.87 14.11 2.91
N LEU A 66 -9.59 14.04 3.23
CA LEU A 66 -9.07 13.37 4.41
C LEU A 66 -8.12 14.35 5.10
N ASP A 67 -8.31 14.56 6.40
CA ASP A 67 -7.44 15.45 7.18
C ASP A 67 -6.17 14.69 7.59
N GLY A 68 -5.01 15.33 7.44
CA GLY A 68 -3.72 14.70 7.75
C GLY A 68 -3.56 14.33 9.22
N SER A 69 -4.20 15.10 10.11
CA SER A 69 -4.27 14.80 11.55
C SER A 69 -4.92 13.45 11.86
N ASP A 70 -5.88 12.99 11.06
CA ASP A 70 -6.55 11.70 11.29
C ASP A 70 -5.69 10.50 10.87
N VAL A 71 -4.70 10.76 10.01
CA VAL A 71 -3.79 9.76 9.43
C VAL A 71 -2.50 9.65 10.22
N ILE A 72 -1.91 10.78 10.63
CA ILE A 72 -0.68 10.80 11.41
C ILE A 72 -0.93 10.16 12.78
N GLY A 73 -0.03 9.27 13.20
CA GLY A 73 -0.19 8.49 14.42
C GLY A 73 -0.94 7.17 14.24
N LYS A 74 -1.52 6.91 13.06
CA LYS A 74 -2.11 5.61 12.71
C LYS A 74 -1.04 4.64 12.18
N THR A 75 -1.42 3.38 12.08
CA THR A 75 -0.60 2.34 11.45
C THR A 75 -0.99 2.12 9.99
N PHE A 76 -0.08 1.57 9.18
CA PHE A 76 -0.31 1.25 7.77
C PHE A 76 -1.31 0.10 7.53
N THR A 77 -1.95 -0.42 8.57
CA THR A 77 -3.04 -1.41 8.47
C THR A 77 -4.40 -0.84 8.83
N ASP A 78 -4.43 0.38 9.36
CA ASP A 78 -5.65 1.02 9.82
C ASP A 78 -6.51 1.55 8.65
N ALA A 79 -7.78 1.78 8.97
CA ALA A 79 -8.71 2.50 8.11
C ALA A 79 -9.11 3.81 8.78
N VAL A 80 -9.28 4.85 7.96
CA VAL A 80 -9.71 6.18 8.39
C VAL A 80 -10.96 6.55 7.63
N LYS A 81 -11.83 7.33 8.27
CA LYS A 81 -13.04 7.85 7.64
C LYS A 81 -12.71 9.14 6.90
N ASP A 82 -13.18 9.25 5.67
CA ASP A 82 -13.16 10.53 4.95
C ASP A 82 -14.27 11.46 5.42
N THR A 83 -14.31 12.68 4.88
CA THR A 83 -15.36 13.67 5.17
C THR A 83 -16.78 13.22 4.80
N THR A 84 -16.92 12.13 4.03
CA THR A 84 -18.21 11.54 3.62
C THR A 84 -18.56 10.27 4.40
N GLY A 85 -17.75 9.88 5.39
CA GLY A 85 -17.93 8.68 6.21
C GLY A 85 -17.51 7.36 5.54
N ARG A 86 -16.83 7.41 4.38
CA ARG A 86 -16.33 6.22 3.69
C ARG A 86 -14.97 5.80 4.26
N ASP A 87 -14.74 4.49 4.31
CA ASP A 87 -13.47 3.93 4.77
C ASP A 87 -12.39 4.03 3.69
N VAL A 88 -11.26 4.61 4.08
CA VAL A 88 -10.03 4.65 3.31
C VAL A 88 -8.98 3.85 4.05
N ARG A 89 -8.44 2.80 3.43
CA ARG A 89 -7.36 2.01 4.03
C ARG A 89 -6.02 2.69 3.77
N LEU A 90 -5.23 2.80 4.83
CA LEU A 90 -3.87 3.30 4.76
C LEU A 90 -2.96 2.15 4.33
N GLN A 91 -2.01 2.41 3.44
CA GLN A 91 -1.01 1.43 3.02
C GLN A 91 0.33 2.11 2.88
N GLN A 92 1.39 1.40 3.26
CA GLN A 92 2.74 1.86 3.02
C GLN A 92 3.01 1.92 1.52
N VAL A 93 3.66 2.99 1.08
CA VAL A 93 4.07 3.10 -0.31
C VAL A 93 5.22 2.14 -0.60
N THR A 94 5.05 1.33 -1.63
CA THR A 94 6.16 0.58 -2.26
C THR A 94 6.68 1.37 -3.46
N LEU A 95 7.93 1.12 -3.87
CA LEU A 95 8.51 1.77 -5.05
C LEU A 95 7.64 1.54 -6.31
N ALA A 96 7.17 0.31 -6.51
CA ALA A 96 6.30 -0.03 -7.64
C ALA A 96 4.98 0.76 -7.62
N GLN A 97 4.37 0.92 -6.45
CA GLN A 97 3.16 1.73 -6.29
C GLN A 97 3.45 3.22 -6.49
N TYR A 98 4.60 3.71 -6.03
CA TYR A 98 5.00 5.09 -6.25
C TYR A 98 5.07 5.40 -7.75
N VAL A 99 5.84 4.60 -8.50
CA VAL A 99 6.00 4.77 -9.95
C VAL A 99 4.65 4.65 -10.67
N SER A 100 3.83 3.65 -10.32
CA SER A 100 2.55 3.41 -10.99
C SER A 100 1.51 4.51 -10.74
N ASN A 101 1.57 5.19 -9.59
CA ASN A 101 0.56 6.18 -9.18
C ASN A 101 1.05 7.63 -9.23
N SER A 102 2.35 7.86 -9.44
CA SER A 102 2.90 9.20 -9.64
C SER A 102 2.50 9.77 -11.02
N PRO A 103 2.33 11.10 -11.16
CA PRO A 103 2.13 11.73 -12.46
C PRO A 103 3.25 11.37 -13.43
N ARG A 104 2.90 10.90 -14.62
CA ARG A 104 3.88 10.64 -15.67
C ARG A 104 4.31 11.97 -16.28
N VAL A 105 5.55 12.35 -16.01
CA VAL A 105 6.22 13.42 -16.75
C VAL A 105 6.96 12.72 -17.89
N ALA A 106 6.43 12.77 -19.10
CA ALA A 106 7.21 12.38 -20.26
C ALA A 106 8.30 13.44 -20.46
N THR A 107 9.54 13.01 -20.67
CA THR A 107 10.57 13.91 -21.20
C THR A 107 10.05 14.41 -22.55
N PRO A 108 9.87 15.72 -22.76
CA PRO A 108 9.50 16.22 -24.08
C PRO A 108 10.59 15.79 -25.07
N GLY A 109 10.16 15.19 -26.18
CA GLY A 109 11.02 14.84 -27.31
C GLY A 109 11.24 16.03 -28.24
#